data_AF-A0A8X8ZR77-F1
#
_entry.id   AF-A0A8X8ZR77-F1
#
_cell.length_a   1.000
_cell.length_b   1.000
_cell.length_c   1.000
_cell.angle_alpha   90.00
_cell.angle_beta   90.00
_cell.angle_gamma   90.00
#
_symmetry.space_group_name_H-M   'P 1'
#
loop_
_entity.id
_entity.type
_entity.pdbx_description
1 polymer ?
#
loop_
_entity_poly.entity_id
_entity_poly.type
_entity_poly.pdbx_seq_one_letter_code
_entity_poly.pdbx_strand_id
1 'polypeptide(L)'
;MLIQVKCSCGERQCPEWAIVELQGSVEAQPSFQHRIQNLQIGLLCRPSSEESYTLVVGYHELTGSKQSLKKPILVLKKIEDLNRLPKEKPVPLLLLC
;
A
#
# COMPACT_ATOMS: atom_id res chain seq x y z
N MET A 1 -14.53 -20.01 -7.60
CA MET A 1 -13.14 -20.10 -7.14
C MET A 1 -12.92 -19.01 -6.10
N LEU A 2 -12.63 -19.37 -4.85
CA LEU A 2 -12.33 -18.42 -3.77
C LEU A 2 -10.86 -18.61 -3.40
N ILE A 3 -10.07 -17.54 -3.49
CA ILE A 3 -8.67 -17.57 -3.07
C ILE A 3 -8.64 -17.08 -1.62
N GLN A 4 -8.38 -18.01 -0.68
CA GLN A 4 -8.19 -17.65 0.72
C GLN A 4 -6.77 -17.12 0.92
N VAL A 5 -6.67 -15.86 1.35
CA VAL A 5 -5.39 -15.21 1.66
C VAL A 5 -5.31 -14.88 3.15
N LYS A 6 -4.17 -15.22 3.75
CA LYS A 6 -3.84 -14.83 5.12
C LYS A 6 -3.16 -13.46 5.09
N CYS A 7 -3.70 -12.50 5.83
CA CYS A 7 -3.00 -11.24 6.06
C CYS A 7 -1.84 -11.46 7.04
N SER A 8 -0.69 -10.83 6.80
CA SER A 8 0.46 -10.87 7.71
C SER A 8 0.37 -9.84 8.86
N CYS A 9 -0.74 -9.11 8.95
CA CYS A 9 -0.92 -7.97 9.85
C CYS A 9 -1.24 -8.35 11.31
N GLY A 10 -1.31 -9.65 11.65
CA GLY A 10 -1.82 -10.11 12.94
C GLY A 10 -3.33 -9.80 13.07
N GLU A 11 -4.08 -10.61 13.81
CA GLU A 11 -5.55 -10.59 13.83
C GLU A 11 -6.22 -9.27 14.28
N ARG A 12 -5.45 -8.22 14.61
CA ARG A 12 -5.96 -7.04 15.33
C ARG A 12 -5.91 -5.70 14.59
N GLN A 13 -5.22 -5.55 13.46
CA GLN A 13 -5.18 -4.28 12.72
C GLN A 13 -4.65 -4.43 11.29
N CYS A 14 -5.54 -4.68 10.32
CA CYS A 14 -5.23 -4.38 8.92
C CYS A 14 -5.29 -2.85 8.75
N PRO A 15 -4.22 -2.16 8.32
CA PRO A 15 -4.36 -0.76 7.93
C PRO A 15 -5.34 -0.65 6.76
N GLU A 16 -6.10 0.44 6.71
CA GLU A 16 -6.91 0.77 5.53
C GLU A 16 -5.97 1.17 4.39
N TRP A 17 -6.29 0.72 3.18
CA TRP A 17 -5.54 1.07 1.96
C TRP A 17 -6.45 1.79 0.99
N ALA A 18 -5.88 2.76 0.29
CA ALA A 18 -6.50 3.41 -0.86
C ALA A 18 -5.55 3.35 -2.04
N ILE A 19 -6.12 3.30 -3.24
CA ILE A 19 -5.39 3.45 -4.50
C ILE A 19 -5.72 4.83 -5.05
N VAL A 20 -4.68 5.59 -5.39
CA VAL A 20 -4.81 6.87 -6.09
C VAL A 20 -4.20 6.69 -7.47
N GLU A 21 -5.00 6.86 -8.50
CA GLU A 21 -4.57 6.79 -9.90
C GLU A 21 -4.42 8.20 -10.46
N LEU A 22 -3.30 8.47 -11.14
CA LEU A 22 -2.98 9.76 -11.76
C LEU A 22 -2.72 9.55 -13.24
N GLN A 23 -3.28 10.43 -14.08
CA GLN A 23 -2.98 10.46 -15.50
C GLN A 23 -1.68 11.25 -15.74
N GLY A 24 -0.55 10.56 -15.64
CA GLY A 24 0.80 11.15 -15.79
C GLY A 24 1.83 10.44 -14.94
N SER A 25 2.95 11.11 -14.66
CA SER A 25 3.98 10.65 -13.73
C SER A 25 4.10 11.59 -12.52
N VAL A 26 4.43 11.02 -11.36
CA VAL A 26 4.87 11.80 -10.20
C VAL A 26 6.38 11.84 -10.25
N GLU A 27 6.95 13.04 -10.32
CA GLU A 27 8.39 13.24 -10.39
C GLU A 27 8.94 13.66 -9.02
N ALA A 28 9.89 12.90 -8.49
CA ALA A 28 10.63 13.30 -7.30
C ALA A 28 11.66 14.37 -7.64
N GLN A 29 11.85 15.34 -6.73
CA GLN A 29 12.92 16.31 -6.89
C GLN A 29 14.29 15.61 -6.90
N PRO A 30 15.28 16.12 -7.65
CA PRO A 30 16.62 15.52 -7.71
C PRO A 30 17.29 15.34 -6.34
N SER A 31 16.98 16.23 -5.38
CA SER A 31 17.45 16.17 -4.00
C SER A 31 17.10 14.86 -3.28
N PHE A 32 16.01 14.20 -3.68
CA PHE A 32 15.59 12.91 -3.12
C PHE A 32 16.12 11.70 -3.89
N GLN A 33 17.10 11.90 -4.80
CA GLN A 33 17.67 10.84 -5.64
C GLN A 33 16.59 10.06 -6.39
N HIS A 34 15.56 10.78 -6.87
CA HIS A 34 14.40 10.22 -7.56
C HIS A 34 13.57 9.21 -6.73
N ARG A 35 13.74 9.19 -5.39
CA ARG A 35 12.93 8.35 -4.50
C ARG A 35 11.67 9.08 -4.05
N ILE A 36 10.54 8.39 -4.15
CA ILE A 36 9.22 8.87 -3.71
C ILE A 36 8.75 8.14 -2.45
N GLN A 37 9.29 6.96 -2.16
CA GLN A 37 8.80 6.13 -1.07
C GLN A 37 8.93 6.86 0.27
N ASN A 38 7.87 6.81 1.08
CA ASN A 38 7.79 7.42 2.41
C ASN A 38 7.96 8.95 2.45
N LEU A 39 7.80 9.65 1.33
CA LEU A 39 7.76 11.11 1.31
C LEU A 39 6.32 11.62 1.37
N GLN A 40 6.11 12.72 2.09
CA GLN A 40 4.88 13.49 1.95
C GLN A 40 4.93 14.24 0.62
N ILE A 41 4.23 13.71 -0.39
CA ILE A 41 4.22 14.27 -1.73
C ILE A 41 3.08 15.27 -1.98
N GLY A 42 2.07 15.29 -1.11
CA GLY A 42 0.90 16.13 -1.33
C GLY A 42 -0.20 15.96 -0.29
N LEU A 43 -1.35 16.55 -0.59
CA LEU A 43 -2.56 16.51 0.21
C LEU A 43 -3.74 16.07 -0.67
N LEU A 44 -4.44 15.02 -0.24
CA LEU A 44 -5.70 14.58 -0.86
C LEU A 44 -6.87 15.07 0.00
N CYS A 45 -7.71 15.92 -0.57
CA CYS A 45 -8.88 16.48 0.08
C CYS A 45 -10.17 15.97 -0.57
N ARG A 46 -11.20 15.79 0.26
CA ARG A 46 -12.57 15.58 -0.18
C ARG A 46 -13.50 16.49 0.64
N PRO A 47 -14.08 17.54 0.06
CA PRO A 47 -15.08 18.35 0.74
C PRO A 47 -16.28 17.47 1.13
N SER A 48 -16.86 17.68 2.31
CA SER A 48 -18.00 16.87 2.77
C SER A 48 -19.27 17.05 1.92
N SER A 49 -19.39 18.19 1.24
CA SER A 49 -20.51 18.56 0.38
C SER A 49 -20.39 18.06 -1.05
N GLU A 50 -19.22 17.55 -1.46
CA GLU A 50 -18.94 17.18 -2.85
C GLU A 50 -18.46 15.74 -2.99
N GLU A 51 -18.73 15.16 -4.15
CA GLU A 51 -18.23 13.83 -4.53
C GLU A 51 -16.90 13.90 -5.31
N SER A 52 -16.35 15.11 -5.44
CA SER A 52 -15.05 15.43 -6.04
C SER A 52 -13.93 15.23 -5.01
N TYR A 53 -12.74 14.90 -5.52
CA TYR A 53 -11.51 14.84 -4.75
C TYR A 53 -10.50 15.79 -5.40
N THR A 54 -9.75 16.51 -4.57
CA THR A 54 -8.67 17.38 -5.01
C THR A 54 -7.35 16.87 -4.44
N LEU A 55 -6.39 16.61 -5.31
CA LEU A 55 -5.03 16.27 -4.94
C LEU A 55 -4.11 17.45 -5.25
N VAL A 56 -3.41 17.94 -4.24
CA VAL A 56 -2.41 18.99 -4.37
C VAL A 56 -1.02 18.38 -4.21
N VAL A 57 -0.16 18.50 -5.24
CA VAL A 57 1.23 18.03 -5.25
C VAL A 57 2.12 19.20 -5.66
N GLY A 58 2.87 19.78 -4.71
CA GLY A 58 3.62 21.01 -4.94
C GLY A 58 2.70 22.16 -5.36
N TYR A 59 2.88 22.68 -6.57
CA TYR A 59 2.06 23.75 -7.16
C TYR A 59 0.96 23.23 -8.12
N HIS A 60 0.80 21.92 -8.21
CA HIS A 60 -0.19 21.30 -9.09
C HIS A 60 -1.44 20.93 -8.30
N GLU A 61 -2.59 21.35 -8.80
CA GLU A 61 -3.89 20.95 -8.32
C GLU A 61 -4.56 20.04 -9.36
N LEU A 62 -4.95 18.85 -8.92
CA LEU A 62 -5.57 17.82 -9.75
C LEU A 62 -6.93 17.47 -9.17
N THR A 63 -7.97 17.63 -9.96
CA THR A 63 -9.33 17.25 -9.58
C THR A 63 -9.67 15.88 -10.16
N GLY A 64 -10.26 15.02 -9.34
CA GLY A 64 -10.70 13.69 -9.73
C GLY A 64 -11.96 13.27 -8.98
N SER A 65 -12.33 12.00 -9.14
CA SER A 65 -13.48 11.40 -8.48
C SER A 65 -13.15 10.01 -7.95
N LYS A 66 -13.89 9.57 -6.93
CA LYS A 66 -13.76 8.20 -6.41
C LYS A 66 -14.44 7.23 -7.38
N GLN A 67 -13.71 6.23 -7.83
CA GLN A 67 -14.22 5.20 -8.72
C GLN A 67 -14.25 3.84 -8.02
N SER A 68 -15.38 3.16 -8.11
CA SER A 68 -15.50 1.76 -7.68
C SER A 68 -14.90 0.85 -8.75
N LEU A 69 -13.92 0.02 -8.37
CA LEU A 69 -13.31 -0.93 -9.28
C LEU A 69 -14.29 -2.04 -9.65
N LYS A 70 -14.42 -2.33 -10.95
CA LYS A 70 -15.26 -3.44 -11.45
C LYS A 70 -14.81 -4.81 -10.95
N LYS A 71 -13.53 -4.95 -10.62
CA LYS A 71 -12.93 -6.16 -10.06
C LYS A 71 -12.08 -5.76 -8.84
N PRO A 72 -12.17 -6.50 -7.72
CA PRO A 72 -11.31 -6.23 -6.58
C PRO A 72 -9.85 -6.50 -6.93
N ILE A 73 -8.95 -5.70 -6.38
CA ILE A 73 -7.50 -5.87 -6.50
C ILE A 73 -6.96 -6.32 -5.16
N LEU A 74 -6.04 -7.30 -5.20
CA LEU A 74 -5.31 -7.77 -4.04
C LEU A 74 -3.87 -7.27 -4.11
N VAL A 75 -3.43 -6.55 -3.09
CA VAL A 75 -2.03 -6.12 -2.95
C VAL A 75 -1.25 -7.23 -2.26
N LEU A 76 -0.22 -7.74 -2.92
CA LEU A 76 0.65 -8.79 -2.40
C LEU A 76 2.08 -8.25 -2.24
N LYS A 77 2.70 -8.56 -1.12
CA LYS A 77 4.14 -8.34 -0.96
C LYS A 77 4.88 -9.50 -1.61
N LYS A 78 5.68 -9.21 -2.64
CA LYS A 78 6.61 -10.19 -3.21
C LYS A 78 7.63 -10.57 -2.14
N ILE A 79 7.81 -11.87 -1.92
CA ILE A 79 8.89 -12.42 -1.10
C ILE A 79 10.02 -12.77 -2.06
N GLU A 80 11.17 -12.11 -1.90
CA GLU A 80 12.37 -12.43 -2.69
C GLU A 80 13.12 -13.59 -1.99
N ASP A 81 13.21 -14.72 -2.70
CA ASP A 81 13.87 -15.98 -2.33
C ASP A 81 13.49 -16.66 -1.00
N LEU A 82 12.55 -17.61 -1.11
CA LEU A 82 12.40 -18.71 -0.14
C LEU A 82 13.61 -19.68 -0.11
N ASN A 83 14.63 -19.46 -0.94
CA ASN A 83 15.86 -20.26 -0.97
C ASN A 83 16.94 -19.80 0.04
N ARG A 84 16.68 -18.75 0.83
CA ARG A 84 17.59 -18.26 1.88
C ARG A 84 17.04 -18.32 3.30
N LEU A 85 15.84 -18.89 3.51
CA LEU A 85 15.43 -19.23 4.87
C LEU A 85 16.34 -20.38 5.36
N PRO A 86 17.06 -20.24 6.48
CA PRO A 86 17.64 -21.41 7.12
C PRO A 86 16.47 -22.37 7.37
N LYS A 87 16.59 -23.60 6.88
CA LYS A 87 15.66 -24.68 7.25
C LYS A 87 15.67 -24.72 8.79
N GLU A 88 14.62 -24.21 9.43
CA GLU A 88 14.49 -24.31 10.87
C GLU A 88 14.60 -25.78 11.21
N LYS A 89 15.65 -26.12 11.96
CA LYS A 89 15.79 -27.44 12.57
C LYS A 89 14.59 -27.61 13.51
N PRO A 90 13.99 -28.81 13.61
CA PRO A 90 12.88 -29.04 14.51
C PRO A 90 13.31 -28.65 15.93
N VAL A 91 12.61 -27.68 16.50
CA VAL A 91 12.79 -27.31 17.91
C VAL A 91 12.32 -28.51 18.73
N PRO A 92 13.16 -29.10 19.60
CA PRO A 92 12.70 -30.19 20.45
C PRO A 92 11.64 -29.64 21.40
N LEU A 93 10.53 -30.38 21.52
CA LEU A 93 9.60 -30.21 22.63
C LEU A 93 10.41 -30.26 23.93
N LEU A 94 10.52 -29.12 24.60
CA LEU A 94 10.79 -29.08 26.03
C LEU A 94 9.47 -28.70 26.70
N LEU A 95 8.71 -29.75 27.04
CA LEU A 95 7.97 -29.75 28.29
C LEU A 95 8.96 -29.49 29.41
N LEU A 96 8.67 -28.52 30.27
CA LEU A 96 9.01 -28.57 31.70
C LEU A 96 8.15 -27.53 32.43
N CYS A 97 7.25 -28.08 33.24
CA CYS A 97 6.38 -27.52 34.30
C CYS A 97 5.49 -26.32 33.95
#